data_AF-A0AA51N1W3-F1
#
_entry.id   AF-A0AA51N1W3-F1
#
_cell.length_a   1.000
_cell.length_b   1.000
_cell.length_c   1.000
_cell.angle_alpha   90.00
_cell.angle_beta   90.00
_cell.angle_gamma   90.00
#
_symmetry.space_group_name_H-M   'P 1'
#
loop_
_entity.id
_entity.type
_entity.pdbx_description
1 polymer ?
#
loop_
_entity_poly.entity_id
_entity_poly.type
_entity_poly.pdbx_seq_one_letter_code
_entity_poly.pdbx_strand_id
1 'polypeptide(L)'
;MKFLIKVKNGSVHLFRQGDWLDEDLGELKKTISGKLVTKNFFGPNYELEDISGFFSKGQKYKISGDDVEGVLVKERGDRYKYIEE
;
A
#
# COMPACT_ATOMS: atom_id res chain seq x y z
N MET A 1 -8.26 5.81 -8.19
CA MET A 1 -7.97 5.73 -6.74
C MET A 1 -6.47 5.99 -6.50
N LYS A 2 -6.10 6.50 -5.33
CA LYS A 2 -4.69 6.70 -4.93
C LYS A 2 -4.48 6.16 -3.52
N PHE A 3 -3.27 5.69 -3.28
CA PHE A 3 -2.83 5.21 -1.97
C PHE A 3 -1.61 6.00 -1.51
N LEU A 4 -1.37 6.00 -0.20
CA LEU A 4 -0.19 6.60 0.39
C LEU A 4 0.44 5.59 1.36
N ILE A 5 1.77 5.51 1.37
CA ILE A 5 2.51 4.74 2.38
C ILE A 5 3.31 5.74 3.20
N LYS A 6 2.88 5.97 4.44
CA LYS A 6 3.37 7.05 5.32
C LYS A 6 3.79 6.50 6.68
N VAL A 7 4.64 7.24 7.39
CA VAL A 7 4.92 6.97 8.80
C VAL A 7 3.88 7.66 9.66
N LYS A 8 3.22 6.92 10.55
CA LYS A 8 2.30 7.40 11.59
C LYS A 8 2.70 6.78 12.92
N ASN A 9 2.92 7.62 13.93
CA ASN A 9 3.33 7.21 15.28
C ASN A 9 4.55 6.27 15.32
N GLY A 10 5.51 6.45 14.40
CA GLY A 10 6.73 5.63 14.33
C GLY A 10 6.61 4.33 13.51
N SER A 11 5.40 3.96 13.09
CA SER A 11 5.16 2.79 12.23
C SER A 11 4.78 3.21 10.80
N VAL A 12 5.04 2.35 9.83
CA VAL A 12 4.62 2.56 8.43
C VAL A 12 3.17 2.10 8.27
N HIS A 13 2.34 2.89 7.61
CA HIS A 13 0.91 2.63 7.43
C HIS A 13 0.53 2.76 5.95
N LEU A 14 -0.50 2.02 5.54
CA LEU A 14 -1.16 2.17 4.26
C LEU A 14 -2.37 3.10 4.42
N PHE A 15 -2.50 4.08 3.53
CA PHE A 15 -3.64 4.96 3.47
C PHE A 15 -4.31 4.90 2.10
N ARG A 16 -5.63 5.03 2.07
CA ARG A 16 -6.41 5.29 0.86
C ARG A 16 -6.74 6.78 0.82
N GLN A 17 -6.43 7.44 -0.29
CA GLN A 17 -6.73 8.87 -0.43
C GLN A 17 -8.24 9.07 -0.55
N GLY A 18 -8.83 9.82 0.38
CA GLY A 18 -10.20 10.28 0.31
C GLY A 18 -10.30 11.74 -0.16
N ASP A 19 -11.51 12.21 -0.40
CA ASP A 19 -11.77 13.56 -0.90
C ASP A 19 -11.49 14.65 0.15
N TRP A 20 -11.76 14.36 1.42
CA TRP A 20 -11.60 15.29 2.54
C TRP A 20 -10.52 14.85 3.55
N LEU A 21 -10.38 13.55 3.77
CA LEU A 21 -9.39 12.95 4.66
C LEU A 21 -8.87 11.63 4.07
N ASP A 22 -7.59 11.35 4.28
CA ASP A 22 -6.99 10.06 3.97
C ASP A 22 -7.48 9.01 4.98
N GLU A 23 -7.98 7.88 4.50
CA GLU A 23 -8.40 6.74 5.30
C GLU A 23 -7.19 5.87 5.66
N ASP A 24 -6.97 5.60 6.96
CA ASP A 24 -5.89 4.72 7.44
C ASP A 24 -6.34 3.26 7.34
N LEU A 25 -5.73 2.53 6.42
CA LEU A 25 -5.99 1.11 6.17
C LEU A 25 -5.17 0.18 7.08
N GLY A 26 -4.36 0.74 7.97
CA GLY A 26 -3.64 0.01 9.01
C GLY A 26 -2.12 0.01 8.84
N GLU A 27 -1.47 -0.45 9.91
CA GLU A 27 -0.01 -0.59 9.98
C GLU A 27 0.49 -1.69 9.03
N LEU A 28 1.50 -1.36 8.23
CA LEU A 28 2.21 -2.29 7.36
C LEU A 28 3.35 -2.98 8.11
N LYS A 29 3.30 -4.31 8.16
CA LYS A 29 4.34 -5.16 8.74
C LYS A 29 5.01 -5.99 7.66
N LYS A 30 6.34 -6.04 7.69
CA LYS A 30 7.12 -6.86 6.76
C LYS A 30 7.07 -8.32 7.19
N THR A 31 6.69 -9.22 6.28
CA THR A 31 6.73 -10.66 6.47
C THR A 31 8.13 -11.21 6.22
N ILE A 32 8.36 -12.47 6.57
CA ILE A 32 9.62 -13.19 6.28
C ILE A 32 9.88 -13.26 4.77
N SER A 33 8.83 -13.40 3.94
CA SER A 33 8.94 -13.39 2.48
C SER A 33 9.18 -12.00 1.89
N GLY A 34 9.20 -10.95 2.71
CA GLY A 34 9.46 -9.58 2.28
C GLY A 34 8.22 -8.79 1.83
N LYS A 35 7.04 -9.40 1.84
CA LYS A 35 5.76 -8.72 1.61
C LYS A 35 5.46 -7.75 2.76
N LEU A 36 4.73 -6.67 2.49
CA LEU A 36 4.15 -5.83 3.54
C LEU A 36 2.68 -6.22 3.71
N VAL A 37 2.21 -6.38 4.94
CA VAL A 37 0.81 -6.75 5.22
C VAL A 37 0.21 -5.87 6.29
N THR A 38 -1.08 -5.54 6.17
CA THR A 38 -1.85 -5.00 7.30
C THR A 38 -2.44 -6.13 8.14
N LYS A 39 -2.64 -5.86 9.44
CA LYS A 39 -3.29 -6.78 10.39
C LYS A 39 -4.30 -6.01 11.24
N ASN A 40 -5.45 -5.75 10.65
CA ASN A 40 -6.58 -5.09 11.31
C ASN A 40 -7.44 -6.13 12.02
N PHE A 41 -7.88 -5.81 13.23
CA PHE A 41 -8.83 -6.66 13.97
C PHE A 41 -10.27 -6.45 13.49
N PHE A 42 -10.58 -5.24 13.04
CA PHE A 42 -11.85 -4.86 12.44
C PHE A 42 -11.56 -4.16 11.11
N GLY A 43 -12.00 -4.75 9.99
CA GLY A 43 -11.77 -4.24 8.65
C GLY A 43 -10.89 -5.14 7.78
N PRO A 44 -10.76 -4.81 6.48
CA PRO A 44 -10.00 -5.59 5.53
C PRO A 44 -8.51 -5.60 5.84
N ASN A 45 -7.84 -6.67 5.42
CA ASN A 45 -6.39 -6.75 5.40
C ASN A 45 -5.87 -6.59 3.97
N TYR A 46 -4.68 -6.03 3.84
CA TYR A 46 -4.02 -5.79 2.57
C TYR A 46 -2.64 -6.42 2.58
N GLU A 47 -2.27 -7.04 1.46
CA GLU A 47 -0.93 -7.48 1.15
C GLU A 47 -0.33 -6.61 0.04
N LEU A 48 0.95 -6.26 0.19
CA LEU A 48 1.75 -5.55 -0.78
C LEU A 48 2.98 -6.40 -1.10
N GLU A 49 3.04 -6.89 -2.33
CA GLU A 49 4.18 -7.62 -2.86
C GLU A 49 5.03 -6.68 -3.72
N ASP A 50 6.30 -6.52 -3.38
CA ASP A 50 7.20 -5.67 -4.16
C ASP A 50 7.48 -6.33 -5.51
N ILE A 51 6.99 -5.70 -6.56
CA ILE A 51 7.18 -6.13 -7.96
C ILE A 51 8.08 -5.16 -8.72
N SER A 52 8.85 -4.35 -7.99
CA SER A 52 9.83 -3.43 -8.57
C SER A 52 10.95 -4.23 -9.22
N GLY A 53 10.88 -4.41 -10.54
CA GLY A 53 12.00 -4.97 -11.30
C GLY A 53 13.23 -4.05 -11.23
N PHE A 54 14.42 -4.63 -11.41
CA PHE A 54 15.71 -3.90 -11.42
C PHE A 54 15.76 -2.70 -12.39
N PHE A 55 14.93 -2.72 -13.44
CA PHE A 55 14.83 -1.67 -14.46
C PHE A 55 13.51 -0.87 -14.40
N SER A 56 12.70 -1.07 -13.36
CA SER A 56 11.41 -0.38 -13.25
C SER A 56 11.61 1.11 -12.93
N LYS A 57 10.82 1.97 -13.59
CA LYS A 57 10.77 3.40 -13.27
C LYS A 57 10.03 3.59 -11.93
N GLY A 58 10.75 3.38 -10.83
CA GLY A 58 10.26 3.58 -9.48
C GLY A 58 9.60 2.35 -8.86
N GLN A 59 9.31 2.47 -7.56
CA GLN A 59 8.77 1.39 -6.75
C GLN A 59 7.35 0.99 -7.16
N LYS A 60 7.09 -0.31 -7.22
CA LYS A 60 5.79 -0.87 -7.55
C LYS A 60 5.44 -1.97 -6.56
N TYR A 61 4.18 -1.98 -6.15
CA TYR A 61 3.64 -3.07 -5.34
C TYR A 61 2.43 -3.67 -6.03
N LYS A 62 2.34 -5.00 -6.09
CA LYS A 62 1.04 -5.64 -6.27
C LYS A 62 0.28 -5.54 -4.95
N ILE A 63 -0.93 -5.02 -4.97
CA ILE A 63 -1.82 -4.92 -3.82
C ILE A 63 -2.96 -5.93 -3.95
N SER A 64 -3.23 -6.63 -2.85
CA SER A 64 -4.37 -7.54 -2.74
C SER A 64 -5.03 -7.39 -1.38
N GLY A 65 -6.34 -7.24 -1.35
CA GLY A 65 -7.18 -7.23 -0.16
C GLY A 65 -8.64 -7.49 -0.54
N ASP A 66 -9.51 -7.58 0.45
CA ASP A 66 -10.90 -8.01 0.22
C ASP A 66 -11.68 -7.11 -0.77
N ASP A 67 -11.31 -5.83 -0.87
CA ASP A 67 -11.97 -4.82 -1.70
C ASP A 67 -11.05 -4.19 -2.77
N VAL A 68 -9.81 -4.65 -2.91
CA VAL A 68 -8.81 -4.05 -3.81
C VAL A 68 -7.87 -5.12 -4.37
N GLU A 69 -7.75 -5.17 -5.70
CA GLU A 69 -6.77 -6.00 -6.39
C GLU A 69 -6.15 -5.23 -7.57
N GLY A 70 -4.83 -5.06 -7.57
CA GLY A 70 -4.13 -4.39 -8.67
C GLY A 70 -2.70 -4.00 -8.34
N VAL A 71 -2.22 -2.92 -8.98
CA VAL A 71 -0.84 -2.44 -8.86
C VAL A 71 -0.78 -1.00 -8.35
N LEU A 72 0.05 -0.79 -7.33
CA LEU A 72 0.46 0.52 -6.85
C LEU A 72 1.77 0.93 -7.53
N VAL A 73 1.74 2.04 -8.27
CA VAL A 73 2.93 2.62 -8.90
C VAL A 73 3.32 3.90 -8.18
N LYS A 74 4.57 3.98 -7.73
CA LYS A 74 5.09 5.19 -7.06
C LYS A 74 5.01 6.40 -7.99
N GLU A 75 4.39 7.48 -7.51
CA GLU A 75 4.38 8.77 -8.21
C GLU A 75 5.48 9.69 -7.65
N ARG A 76 5.27 10.24 -6.45
CA ARG A 76 6.19 11.16 -5.76
C ARG A 76 5.97 11.09 -4.25
N GLY A 77 7.06 11.21 -3.48
CA GLY A 77 6.98 11.27 -2.02
C GLY A 77 6.47 9.97 -1.41
N ASP A 78 5.32 10.00 -0.75
CA ASP A 78 4.63 8.86 -0.16
C ASP A 78 3.48 8.31 -1.03
N ARG A 79 3.18 8.96 -2.16
CA ARG A 79 1.99 8.68 -2.98
C ARG A 79 2.22 7.59 -4.01
N TYR A 80 1.19 6.77 -4.19
CA TYR A 80 1.10 5.73 -5.18
C TYR A 80 -0.21 5.86 -5.97
N LYS A 81 -0.10 5.72 -7.28
CA LYS A 81 -1.25 5.59 -8.16
C LYS A 81 -1.68 4.13 -8.21
N TYR A 82 -2.98 3.89 -8.02
CA TYR A 82 -3.56 2.58 -8.22
C TYR A 82 -3.92 2.34 -9.69
N ILE A 83 -3.61 1.15 -10.16
CA ILE A 83 -3.98 0.61 -11.47
C ILE A 83 -4.67 -0.73 -11.19
N GLU A 84 -5.94 -0.83 -11.55
CA GLU A 84 -6.72 -2.06 -11.44
C GLU A 84 -6.18 -3.11 -12.43
N GLU A 85 -6.11 -4.38 -11.99
CA GLU A 85 -5.76 -5.53 -12.83
C GLU A 85 -6.98 -6.41 -13.12
#